data_AF-A0A1D3L7R2-F1
#
_entry.id   AF-A0A1D3L7R2-F1
#
_cell.length_a   1.000
_cell.length_b   1.000
_cell.length_c   1.000
_cell.angle_alpha   90.00
_cell.angle_beta   90.00
_cell.angle_gamma   90.00
#
_symmetry.space_group_name_H-M   'P 1'
#
loop_
_entity.id
_entity.type
_entity.pdbx_description
1 polymer ?
#
loop_
_entity_poly.entity_id
_entity_poly.type
_entity_poly.pdbx_seq_one_letter_code
_entity_poly.pdbx_strand_id
1 'polypeptide(L)'
;MDNNIIFKFYDAFKLLCEMYSAFDGSTSNCTNCSGKANQFVEEYKNLKENSSVTKNSSYSKVLSILSTDYNSLKNKCNDTLSFPSIETTQNTTKITEQTVQNSAQTSEVTSSSSIGDKLIPVLSIFGAIAFFLGIGYKYSLFKSRKRSRKHHLREKLKNKEETG
;
A
#
# COMPACT_ATOMS: atom_id res chain seq x y z
N MET A 1 1.38 16.96 9.31
CA MET A 1 1.23 16.20 8.05
C MET A 1 0.05 16.80 7.32
N ASP A 2 0.22 17.19 6.07
CA ASP A 2 -0.81 17.93 5.33
C ASP A 2 -1.86 16.94 4.79
N ASN A 3 -2.99 16.80 5.50
CA ASN A 3 -3.99 15.77 5.20
C ASN A 3 -4.49 15.83 3.77
N ASN A 4 -4.59 17.04 3.19
CA ASN A 4 -5.02 17.23 1.81
C ASN A 4 -4.08 16.54 0.80
N ILE A 5 -2.76 16.57 1.05
CA ILE A 5 -1.76 15.90 0.20
C ILE A 5 -1.90 14.38 0.31
N ILE A 6 -2.17 13.87 1.51
CA ILE A 6 -2.37 12.43 1.74
C ILE A 6 -3.58 11.91 0.96
N PHE A 7 -4.69 12.66 0.98
CA PHE A 7 -5.89 12.28 0.22
C PHE A 7 -5.60 12.20 -1.28
N LYS A 8 -4.87 13.18 -1.85
CA LYS A 8 -4.45 13.12 -3.26
C LYS A 8 -3.57 11.92 -3.59
N PHE A 9 -2.64 11.55 -2.70
CA PHE A 9 -1.86 10.32 -2.87
C PHE A 9 -2.73 9.07 -2.82
N TYR A 10 -3.71 9.04 -1.92
CA TYR A 10 -4.66 7.93 -1.82
C TYR A 10 -5.50 7.80 -3.09
N ASP A 11 -5.98 8.91 -3.66
CA ASP A 11 -6.76 8.91 -4.90
C ASP A 11 -5.94 8.39 -6.08
N ALA A 12 -4.70 8.86 -6.24
CA ALA A 12 -3.78 8.34 -7.25
C ALA A 12 -3.47 6.85 -7.05
N PHE A 13 -3.22 6.42 -5.81
CA PHE A 13 -2.97 5.01 -5.48
C PHE A 13 -4.19 4.14 -5.78
N LYS A 14 -5.40 4.61 -5.46
CA LYS A 14 -6.64 3.90 -5.74
C LYS A 14 -6.83 3.67 -7.25
N LEU A 15 -6.58 4.68 -8.08
CA LEU A 15 -6.63 4.54 -9.53
C LEU A 15 -5.62 3.48 -10.03
N LEU A 16 -4.42 3.45 -9.46
CA LEU A 16 -3.41 2.44 -9.78
C LEU A 16 -3.87 1.03 -9.39
N CYS A 17 -4.45 0.85 -8.20
CA CYS A 17 -5.02 -0.42 -7.78
C CYS A 17 -6.20 -0.88 -8.66
N GLU A 18 -7.06 0.04 -9.08
CA GLU A 18 -8.17 -0.26 -9.99
C GLU A 18 -7.64 -0.77 -11.35
N MET A 19 -6.58 -0.16 -11.88
CA MET A 19 -5.91 -0.64 -13.10
C MET A 19 -5.28 -2.03 -12.91
N TYR A 20 -4.57 -2.26 -11.79
CA TYR A 20 -4.03 -3.59 -11.48
C TYR A 20 -5.14 -4.64 -11.29
N SER A 21 -6.31 -4.26 -10.79
CA SER A 21 -7.44 -5.17 -10.61
C SER A 21 -8.14 -5.49 -11.95
N ALA A 22 -8.15 -4.52 -12.87
CA ALA A 22 -8.63 -4.70 -14.23
C ALA A 22 -7.64 -5.46 -15.13
N PHE A 23 -6.38 -5.61 -14.68
CA PHE A 23 -5.36 -6.39 -15.35
C PHE A 23 -5.55 -7.88 -15.09
N ASP A 24 -6.15 -8.56 -16.06
CA ASP A 24 -6.13 -10.01 -16.16
C ASP A 24 -4.69 -10.45 -16.49
N GLY A 25 -3.95 -10.99 -15.51
CA GLY A 25 -2.57 -11.42 -15.71
C GLY A 25 -2.36 -12.50 -16.79
N SER A 26 -3.43 -13.07 -17.36
CA SER A 26 -3.38 -14.06 -18.45
C SER A 26 -3.55 -13.47 -19.85
N THR A 27 -4.13 -12.26 -19.98
CA THR A 27 -4.18 -11.52 -21.24
C THR A 27 -3.48 -10.18 -21.08
N SER A 28 -2.53 -9.85 -21.96
CA SER A 28 -1.88 -8.53 -21.97
C SER A 28 -2.83 -7.37 -22.31
N ASN A 29 -4.13 -7.66 -22.39
CA ASN A 29 -5.20 -6.79 -22.81
C ASN A 29 -5.80 -6.13 -21.56
N CYS A 30 -5.23 -5.01 -21.11
CA CYS A 30 -5.93 -4.22 -20.10
C CYS A 30 -7.02 -3.34 -20.73
N THR A 31 -8.09 -3.97 -21.19
CA THR A 31 -9.20 -3.32 -21.92
C THR A 31 -9.79 -2.12 -21.17
N ASN A 32 -9.74 -2.14 -19.82
CA ASN A 32 -10.29 -1.08 -18.98
C ASN A 32 -9.23 -0.16 -18.32
N CYS A 33 -7.94 -0.31 -18.61
CA CYS A 33 -6.92 0.53 -17.98
C CYS A 33 -6.87 1.96 -18.54
N SER A 34 -7.08 2.18 -19.84
CA SER A 34 -6.77 3.46 -20.48
C SER A 34 -7.52 4.66 -19.87
N GLY A 35 -8.81 4.51 -19.58
CA GLY A 35 -9.59 5.57 -18.92
C GLY A 35 -9.05 5.93 -17.53
N LYS A 36 -8.67 4.93 -16.74
CA LYS A 36 -8.09 5.11 -15.41
C LYS A 36 -6.65 5.60 -15.45
N ALA A 37 -5.89 5.22 -16.48
CA ALA A 37 -4.53 5.68 -16.70
C ALA A 37 -4.49 7.19 -16.99
N ASN A 38 -5.44 7.71 -17.78
CA ASN A 38 -5.56 9.16 -18.00
C ASN A 38 -5.84 9.91 -16.69
N GLN A 39 -6.80 9.44 -15.88
CA GLN A 39 -7.09 10.02 -14.57
C GLN A 39 -5.86 9.97 -13.64
N PHE A 40 -5.14 8.86 -13.65
CA PHE A 40 -3.92 8.70 -12.86
C PHE A 40 -2.85 9.71 -13.26
N VAL A 41 -2.61 9.92 -14.57
CA VAL A 41 -1.60 10.86 -15.05
C VAL A 41 -1.93 12.31 -14.67
N GLU A 42 -3.20 12.68 -14.71
CA GLU A 42 -3.67 14.00 -14.26
C GLU A 42 -3.42 14.21 -12.76
N GLU A 43 -3.83 13.26 -11.92
CA GLU A 43 -3.57 13.32 -10.48
C GLU A 43 -2.08 13.30 -10.14
N TYR A 44 -1.31 12.48 -10.84
CA TYR A 44 0.15 12.42 -10.69
C TYR A 44 0.80 13.76 -11.03
N LYS A 45 0.35 14.43 -12.10
CA LYS A 45 0.83 15.77 -12.47
C LYS A 45 0.51 16.79 -11.38
N ASN A 46 -0.72 16.79 -10.86
CA ASN A 46 -1.13 17.66 -9.76
C ASN A 46 -0.27 17.45 -8.49
N LEU A 47 0.09 16.20 -8.18
CA LEU A 47 0.99 15.86 -7.09
C LEU A 47 2.43 16.34 -7.35
N LYS A 48 2.93 16.17 -8.58
CA LYS A 48 4.29 16.57 -8.98
C LYS A 48 4.49 18.09 -8.96
N GLU A 49 3.49 18.85 -9.38
CA GLU A 49 3.55 20.33 -9.39
C GLU A 49 3.39 20.94 -7.98
N ASN A 50 2.95 20.14 -7.00
CA ASN A 50 2.79 20.62 -5.64
C ASN A 50 4.14 20.82 -4.94
N SER A 51 4.47 22.08 -4.61
CA SER A 51 5.75 22.41 -3.96
C SER A 51 5.96 21.74 -2.59
N SER A 52 4.88 21.44 -1.85
CA SER A 52 4.96 20.73 -0.57
C SER A 52 5.30 19.25 -0.74
N VAL A 53 4.97 18.65 -1.89
CA VAL A 53 5.34 17.27 -2.25
C VAL A 53 6.80 17.21 -2.69
N THR A 54 7.25 18.14 -3.54
CA THR A 54 8.62 18.13 -4.08
C THR A 54 9.68 18.51 -3.06
N LYS A 55 9.38 19.39 -2.11
CA LYS A 55 10.29 19.78 -1.02
C LYS A 55 10.37 18.75 0.12
N ASN A 56 9.37 17.87 0.24
CA ASN A 56 9.31 16.88 1.31
C ASN A 56 9.90 15.55 0.84
N SER A 57 10.96 15.08 1.50
CA SER A 57 11.67 13.84 1.15
C SER A 57 10.82 12.57 1.26
N SER A 58 9.83 12.55 2.15
CA SER A 58 8.93 11.41 2.31
C SER A 58 7.88 11.37 1.20
N TYR A 59 7.26 12.51 0.89
CA TYR A 59 6.28 12.59 -0.20
C TYR A 59 6.90 12.38 -1.57
N SER A 60 8.11 12.90 -1.81
CA SER A 60 8.83 12.66 -3.06
C SER A 60 9.17 11.17 -3.23
N LYS A 61 9.49 10.46 -2.15
CA LYS A 61 9.69 9.00 -2.17
C LYS A 61 8.40 8.26 -2.51
N VAL A 62 7.26 8.63 -1.92
CA VAL A 62 5.94 8.05 -2.26
C VAL A 62 5.60 8.31 -3.73
N LEU A 63 5.82 9.52 -4.23
CA LEU A 63 5.59 9.87 -5.63
C LEU A 63 6.46 9.03 -6.59
N SER A 64 7.72 8.80 -6.23
CA SER A 64 8.64 7.94 -7.00
C SER A 64 8.17 6.48 -7.06
N ILE A 65 7.62 5.96 -5.95
CA ILE A 65 7.04 4.61 -5.92
C ILE A 65 5.83 4.52 -6.85
N LEU A 66 4.88 5.45 -6.75
CA LEU A 66 3.71 5.54 -7.66
C LEU A 66 4.12 5.60 -9.14
N SER A 67 5.13 6.41 -9.46
CA SER A 67 5.68 6.50 -10.82
C SER A 67 6.26 5.17 -11.30
N THR A 68 7.01 4.49 -10.43
CA THR A 68 7.66 3.22 -10.76
C THR A 68 6.65 2.12 -11.00
N ASP A 69 5.66 2.01 -10.12
CA ASP A 69 4.61 0.99 -10.21
C ASP A 69 3.71 1.22 -11.43
N TYR A 70 3.34 2.47 -11.72
CA TYR A 70 2.60 2.80 -12.95
C TYR A 70 3.36 2.40 -14.21
N ASN A 71 4.67 2.70 -14.29
CA ASN A 71 5.49 2.28 -15.43
C ASN A 71 5.61 0.76 -15.52
N SER A 72 5.68 0.06 -14.39
CA SER A 72 5.67 -1.41 -14.37
C SER A 72 4.36 -1.96 -14.92
N LEU A 73 3.22 -1.42 -14.50
CA LEU A 73 1.90 -1.81 -15.01
C LEU A 73 1.77 -1.51 -16.51
N LYS A 74 2.20 -0.32 -16.94
CA LYS A 74 2.23 0.09 -18.35
C LYS A 74 3.03 -0.90 -19.18
N ASN A 75 4.22 -1.31 -18.74
CA ASN A 75 5.04 -2.27 -19.49
C ASN A 75 4.42 -3.68 -19.55
N LYS A 76 3.58 -4.05 -18.59
CA LYS A 76 2.89 -5.35 -18.56
C LYS A 76 1.64 -5.38 -19.45
N CYS A 77 0.97 -4.25 -19.58
CA CYS A 77 -0.12 -4.08 -20.53
C CYS A 77 0.52 -3.80 -21.90
N ASN A 78 0.66 -4.80 -22.78
CA ASN A 78 1.31 -4.66 -24.10
C ASN A 78 0.90 -3.35 -24.81
N ASP A 79 1.82 -2.80 -25.61
CA ASP A 79 1.76 -1.48 -26.31
C ASP A 79 0.51 -1.22 -27.18
N THR A 80 -0.42 -2.17 -27.28
CA THR A 80 -1.66 -2.04 -28.05
C THR A 80 -2.66 -1.07 -27.40
N LEU A 81 -2.48 -0.72 -26.12
CA LEU A 81 -3.31 0.23 -25.39
C LEU A 81 -2.60 1.57 -25.19
N SER A 82 -3.32 2.67 -25.46
CA SER A 82 -2.87 4.03 -25.21
C SER A 82 -2.76 4.29 -23.70
N PHE A 83 -1.61 3.91 -23.12
CA PHE A 83 -1.21 4.34 -21.79
C PHE A 83 -0.49 5.68 -21.90
N PRO A 84 -1.05 6.76 -21.34
CA PRO A 84 -0.37 8.05 -21.31
C PRO A 84 0.97 7.92 -20.58
N SER A 85 2.00 8.57 -21.10
CA SER A 85 3.31 8.61 -20.44
C SER A 85 3.28 9.65 -19.32
N ILE A 86 3.82 9.29 -18.16
CA ILE A 86 4.17 10.29 -17.15
C ILE A 86 5.51 10.92 -17.52
N GLU A 87 5.56 12.24 -17.69
CA GLU A 87 6.82 12.93 -17.86
C GLU A 87 7.59 12.96 -16.53
N THR A 88 8.41 11.95 -16.28
CA THR A 88 9.47 12.05 -15.27
C THR A 88 10.63 12.80 -15.89
N THR A 89 10.82 14.05 -15.46
CA THR A 89 12.04 14.81 -15.76
C THR A 89 13.22 14.01 -15.20
N GLN A 90 13.97 13.36 -16.08
CA GLN A 90 15.12 12.54 -15.72
C GLN A 90 16.25 13.42 -15.18
N ASN A 91 16.25 13.66 -13.87
CA ASN A 91 17.45 14.03 -13.12
C ASN A 91 18.01 12.82 -12.34
N THR A 92 17.56 11.61 -12.64
CA THR A 92 17.98 10.37 -11.97
C THR A 92 19.36 9.88 -12.43
N THR A 93 19.92 10.42 -13.52
CA THR A 93 21.23 9.96 -14.03
C THR A 93 22.43 10.63 -13.36
N LYS A 94 22.27 11.65 -12.51
CA LYS A 94 23.41 12.33 -11.83
C LYS A 94 23.49 12.12 -10.32
N ILE A 95 22.45 11.64 -9.65
CA ILE A 95 22.47 11.47 -8.19
C ILE A 95 23.14 10.14 -7.78
N THR A 96 23.12 9.15 -8.67
CA THR A 96 23.77 7.85 -8.42
C THR A 96 25.30 7.96 -8.36
N GLU A 97 25.93 8.90 -9.07
CA GLU A 97 27.39 9.06 -9.04
C GLU A 97 27.88 9.84 -7.80
N GLN A 98 27.09 10.78 -7.30
CA GLN A 98 27.51 11.64 -6.18
C GLN A 98 27.32 10.99 -4.79
N THR A 99 26.49 9.94 -4.69
CA THR A 99 26.26 9.23 -3.42
C THR A 99 27.28 8.11 -3.19
N VAL A 100 27.99 7.66 -4.24
CA VAL A 100 28.94 6.53 -4.15
C VAL A 100 30.32 6.94 -3.63
N GLN A 101 30.68 8.23 -3.66
CA GLN A 101 32.05 8.67 -3.32
C GLN A 101 32.30 8.97 -1.83
N ASN A 102 31.27 8.99 -0.97
CA ASN A 102 31.44 9.37 0.45
C ASN A 102 31.29 8.22 1.46
N SER A 103 31.28 6.96 1.01
CA SER A 103 31.17 5.82 1.93
C SER A 103 32.12 4.69 1.54
N ALA A 104 33.37 5.04 1.26
CA ALA A 104 34.47 4.09 1.24
C ALA A 104 35.25 4.19 2.56
N GLN A 105 34.92 3.33 3.52
CA GLN A 105 35.88 2.43 4.19
C GLN A 105 35.27 1.80 5.45
N THR A 106 35.64 0.53 5.65
CA THR A 106 35.21 -0.43 6.70
C THR A 106 33.85 -1.06 6.37
N SER A 107 33.73 -2.34 6.03
CA SER A 107 34.60 -3.50 6.19
C SER A 107 34.31 -4.51 5.08
N GLU A 108 35.35 -5.03 4.44
CA GLU A 108 35.29 -6.32 3.77
C GLU A 108 34.70 -7.35 4.73
N VAL A 109 33.86 -8.23 4.20
CA VAL A 109 33.93 -9.70 4.32
C VAL A 109 32.61 -10.29 3.80
N THR A 110 32.74 -11.11 2.76
CA THR A 110 31.89 -12.28 2.47
C THR A 110 30.57 -12.07 1.69
N SER A 111 30.72 -12.29 0.38
CA SER A 111 30.02 -13.34 -0.39
C SER A 111 28.53 -13.19 -0.76
N SER A 112 28.30 -13.45 -2.05
CA SER A 112 27.05 -13.64 -2.78
C SER A 112 25.97 -14.49 -2.07
N SER A 113 24.71 -14.04 -2.08
CA SER A 113 23.49 -14.89 -2.13
C SER A 113 22.25 -13.98 -2.24
N SER A 114 21.53 -13.97 -3.36
CA SER A 114 20.36 -14.78 -3.74
C SER A 114 19.02 -14.17 -3.30
N ILE A 115 18.03 -14.41 -4.14
CA ILE A 115 16.64 -13.91 -4.22
C ILE A 115 15.80 -14.00 -2.90
N GLY A 116 16.38 -14.41 -1.77
CA GLY A 116 15.71 -14.66 -0.48
C GLY A 116 15.29 -13.43 0.33
N ASP A 117 15.88 -12.25 0.11
CA ASP A 117 15.68 -11.11 1.04
C ASP A 117 14.41 -10.27 0.77
N LYS A 118 13.67 -10.55 -0.30
CA LYS A 118 12.41 -9.84 -0.63
C LYS A 118 11.13 -10.52 -0.13
N LEU A 119 11.17 -11.82 0.20
CA LEU A 119 9.99 -12.57 0.66
C LEU A 119 9.81 -12.54 2.19
N ILE A 120 10.91 -12.37 2.92
CA ILE A 120 10.94 -12.28 4.39
C ILE A 120 10.03 -11.14 4.93
N PRO A 121 10.02 -9.91 4.36
CA PRO A 121 9.15 -8.85 4.89
C PRO A 121 7.66 -9.14 4.69
N VAL A 122 7.27 -9.84 3.61
CA VAL A 122 5.86 -10.15 3.33
C VAL A 122 5.31 -11.16 4.33
N LEU A 123 6.06 -12.23 4.63
CA LEU A 123 5.65 -13.24 5.62
C LEU A 123 5.55 -12.66 7.05
N SER A 124 6.42 -11.69 7.39
CA SER A 124 6.40 -11.03 8.69
C SER A 124 5.10 -10.25 8.95
N ILE A 125 4.54 -9.59 7.92
CA ILE A 125 3.29 -8.83 8.03
C ILE A 125 2.09 -9.74 8.32
N PHE A 126 2.02 -10.91 7.66
CA PHE A 126 0.95 -11.88 7.93
C PHE A 126 0.99 -12.43 9.36
N GLY A 127 2.19 -12.67 9.90
CA GLY A 127 2.37 -13.09 11.30
C GLY A 127 1.88 -12.05 12.30
N ALA A 128 2.20 -10.77 12.08
CA ALA A 128 1.74 -9.68 12.94
C ALA A 128 0.20 -9.55 12.92
N ILE A 129 -0.43 -9.59 11.74
CA ILE A 129 -1.89 -9.50 11.60
C ILE A 129 -2.59 -10.65 12.34
N ALA A 130 -2.11 -11.89 12.17
CA ALA A 130 -2.69 -13.05 12.85
C ALA A 130 -2.57 -12.96 14.39
N PHE A 131 -1.44 -12.45 14.90
CA PHE A 131 -1.23 -12.25 16.34
C PHE A 131 -2.20 -11.22 16.93
N PHE A 132 -2.37 -10.06 16.28
CA PHE A 132 -3.32 -9.03 16.74
C PHE A 132 -4.78 -9.50 16.64
N LEU A 133 -5.14 -10.23 15.57
CA LEU A 133 -6.47 -10.83 15.43
C LEU A 133 -6.74 -11.88 16.52
N GLY A 134 -5.75 -12.71 16.85
CA GLY A 134 -5.86 -13.70 17.93
C GLY A 134 -6.12 -13.07 19.29
N ILE A 135 -5.42 -11.97 19.60
CA ILE A 135 -5.64 -11.21 20.85
C ILE A 135 -7.03 -10.59 20.85
N GLY A 136 -7.41 -9.88 19.78
CA GLY A 136 -8.73 -9.25 19.64
C GLY A 136 -9.88 -10.26 19.74
N TYR A 137 -9.72 -11.43 19.12
CA TYR A 137 -10.70 -12.52 19.16
C TYR A 137 -10.93 -13.05 20.58
N LYS A 138 -9.86 -13.26 21.35
CA LYS A 138 -9.96 -13.71 22.76
C LYS A 138 -10.71 -12.71 23.63
N TYR A 139 -10.41 -11.41 23.49
CA TYR A 139 -11.11 -10.35 24.22
C TYR A 139 -12.59 -10.22 23.81
N SER A 140 -12.89 -10.40 22.52
CA SER A 140 -14.27 -10.36 22.00
C SER A 140 -15.11 -11.53 22.53
N LEU A 141 -14.57 -12.75 22.50
CA LEU A 141 -15.23 -13.93 23.10
C LEU A 141 -15.47 -13.77 24.60
N PHE A 142 -14.49 -13.21 25.33
CA PHE A 142 -14.64 -12.96 26.76
C PHE A 142 -15.77 -11.95 27.06
N LYS A 143 -15.86 -10.88 26.27
CA LYS A 143 -16.94 -9.87 26.38
C LYS A 143 -18.32 -10.49 26.07
N SER A 144 -18.42 -11.32 25.04
CA SER A 144 -19.67 -12.00 24.67
C SER A 144 -20.15 -12.96 25.76
N ARG A 145 -19.25 -13.80 26.31
CA ARG A 145 -19.56 -14.69 27.44
C ARG A 145 -20.08 -13.93 28.67
N LYS A 146 -19.47 -12.78 28.98
CA LYS A 146 -19.90 -11.93 30.11
C LYS A 146 -21.29 -11.33 29.88
N ARG A 147 -21.66 -10.98 28.64
CA ARG A 147 -22.99 -10.46 28.30
C ARG A 147 -24.07 -11.55 28.41
N SER A 148 -23.78 -12.76 27.91
CA SER A 148 -24.70 -13.91 28.00
C SER A 148 -25.00 -14.28 29.45
N ARG A 149 -23.99 -14.38 30.32
CA ARG A 149 -24.21 -14.65 31.76
C ARG A 149 -25.08 -13.59 32.44
N LYS A 150 -24.90 -12.31 32.10
CA LYS A 150 -25.74 -11.23 32.62
C LYS A 150 -27.20 -11.34 32.17
N HIS A 151 -27.45 -11.76 30.94
CA HIS A 151 -28.82 -11.98 30.44
C HIS A 151 -29.50 -13.12 31.19
N HIS A 152 -28.81 -14.25 31.33
CA HIS A 152 -29.31 -15.43 32.05
C HIS A 152 -29.66 -15.14 33.52
N LEU A 153 -28.85 -14.32 34.20
CA LEU A 153 -29.14 -13.88 35.57
C LEU A 153 -30.38 -12.99 35.66
N ARG A 154 -30.62 -12.13 34.66
CA ARG A 154 -31.82 -11.26 34.62
C ARG A 154 -33.09 -12.06 34.35
N GLU A 155 -33.06 -13.01 33.42
CA GLU A 155 -34.20 -13.91 33.18
C GLU A 155 -34.53 -14.76 34.41
N LYS A 156 -33.52 -15.27 35.11
CA LYS A 156 -33.73 -16.01 36.36
C LYS A 156 -34.35 -15.19 37.50
N LEU A 157 -34.07 -13.89 37.57
CA LEU A 157 -34.69 -13.00 38.55
C LEU A 157 -36.15 -12.72 38.17
N LYS A 158 -36.41 -12.41 36.89
CA LYS A 158 -37.77 -12.13 36.40
C LYS A 158 -38.72 -13.32 36.60
N ASN A 159 -38.27 -14.53 36.31
CA ASN A 159 -39.09 -15.73 36.48
C ASN A 159 -39.43 -16.03 37.95
N LYS A 160 -38.63 -15.54 38.91
CA LYS A 160 -38.90 -15.70 40.36
C LYS A 160 -39.91 -14.68 40.90
N GLU A 161 -39.96 -13.47 40.33
CA GLU A 161 -40.96 -12.46 40.67
C GLU A 161 -42.36 -12.81 40.15
N GLU A 162 -42.46 -13.56 39.04
CA GLU A 162 -43.74 -13.98 38.45
C GLU A 162 -44.33 -15.25 39.08
N THR A 163 -43.59 -15.97 39.94
CA THR A 163 -44.00 -17.26 40.53
C THR A 163 -44.18 -17.25 42.06
N GLY A 164 -44.08 -16.09 42.72
CA GLY A 164 -44.33 -15.91 44.15
C GLY A 164 -45.51 -14.99 44.41
#